data_AF-A0A0R3WS65-F1
#
_entry.id   AF-A0A0R3WS65-F1
#
_cell.length_a   1.000
_cell.length_b   1.000
_cell.length_c   1.000
_cell.angle_alpha   90.00
_cell.angle_beta   90.00
_cell.angle_gamma   90.00
#
_symmetry.space_group_name_H-M   'P 1'
#
loop_
_entity.id
_entity.type
_entity.pdbx_description
1 polymer ?
#
loop_
_entity_poly.entity_id
_entity_poly.type
_entity_poly.pdbx_seq_one_letter_code
_entity_poly.pdbx_strand_id
1 'polypeptide(L)'
;MRLTKASSNFESDPKYRSYSIAIDKCLKSFEYSNEWADLISSLVRLMKLIQQYDRYDVIPEKRLLGKRLAQCLHPALPPGVHCKTLECFDLIFRIMGPDHLAADISIYGPCLFGLLGPSAMTVKPLLFNLFETYFLPLGDKLRNAFLGLLQGLLPGLEEGSEFFERGNNMIEKFCQVVGPEFFYTCLWQVSFNHISISSKICLLYLNSTFKASPVPDAEFYTHNYYRTQGLPLHLKNNCS
;
A
#
# COMPACT_ATOMS: atom_id res chain seq x y z
N MET A 1 2.26 -25.64 15.32
CA MET A 1 0.81 -25.89 15.20
C MET A 1 0.06 -24.61 15.56
N ARG A 2 -0.11 -23.69 14.59
CA ARG A 2 -0.95 -22.48 14.77
C ARG A 2 -2.36 -22.86 14.36
N LEU A 3 -3.26 -22.89 15.34
CA LEU A 3 -4.68 -23.16 15.13
C LEU A 3 -5.22 -22.15 14.10
N THR A 4 -5.80 -22.68 13.03
CA THR A 4 -6.66 -21.94 12.10
C THR A 4 -7.75 -21.25 12.91
N LYS A 5 -7.67 -19.93 13.03
CA LYS A 5 -8.66 -19.13 13.75
C LYS A 5 -9.96 -19.21 12.94
N ALA A 6 -10.94 -19.92 13.50
CA ALA A 6 -12.26 -20.02 12.91
C ALA A 6 -12.81 -18.62 12.65
N SER A 7 -13.49 -18.42 11.53
CA SER A 7 -14.20 -17.19 11.15
C SER A 7 -15.29 -16.93 12.19
N SER A 8 -14.93 -16.34 13.32
CA SER A 8 -15.84 -16.14 14.44
C SER A 8 -16.69 -14.91 14.19
N ASN A 9 -18.01 -15.09 14.22
CA ASN A 9 -19.01 -14.01 14.30
C ASN A 9 -18.82 -13.24 15.62
N PHE A 10 -17.83 -12.36 15.67
CA PHE A 10 -17.52 -11.55 16.84
C PHE A 10 -18.58 -10.47 17.11
N GLU A 11 -19.43 -10.14 16.12
CA GLU A 11 -20.43 -9.08 16.22
C GLU A 11 -21.49 -9.33 17.33
N SER A 12 -21.70 -10.59 17.71
CA SER A 12 -22.56 -10.96 18.85
C SER A 12 -21.84 -10.94 20.20
N ASP A 13 -20.51 -10.85 20.26
CA ASP A 13 -19.74 -10.80 21.50
C ASP A 13 -19.90 -9.42 22.19
N PRO A 14 -20.41 -9.35 23.42
CA PRO A 14 -20.53 -8.10 24.17
C PRO A 14 -19.20 -7.34 24.29
N LYS A 15 -18.07 -8.05 24.41
CA LYS A 15 -16.74 -7.42 24.49
C LYS A 15 -16.31 -6.79 23.16
N TYR A 16 -16.74 -7.35 22.03
CA TYR A 16 -16.50 -6.76 20.71
C TYR A 16 -17.35 -5.51 20.50
N ARG A 17 -18.59 -5.52 20.98
CA ARG A 17 -19.44 -4.31 20.97
C ARG A 17 -18.83 -3.18 21.79
N SER A 18 -18.32 -3.49 22.99
CA SER A 18 -17.58 -2.53 23.80
C SER A 18 -16.32 -2.02 23.10
N TYR A 19 -15.59 -2.89 22.41
CA TYR A 19 -14.44 -2.51 21.58
C TYR A 19 -14.85 -1.54 20.46
N SER A 20 -15.92 -1.85 19.73
CA SER A 20 -16.45 -1.00 18.65
C SER A 20 -16.84 0.39 19.14
N ILE A 21 -17.55 0.48 20.27
CA ILE A 21 -17.93 1.77 20.88
C ILE A 21 -16.69 2.55 21.32
N ALA A 22 -15.70 1.87 21.92
CA ALA A 22 -14.46 2.51 22.35
C ALA A 22 -13.65 3.04 21.16
N ILE A 23 -13.58 2.28 20.06
CA ILE A 23 -12.92 2.68 18.82
C ILE A 23 -13.62 3.90 18.21
N ASP A 24 -14.94 3.87 18.03
CA ASP A 24 -15.70 5.02 17.52
C ASP A 24 -15.43 6.29 18.35
N LYS A 25 -15.50 6.18 19.68
CA LYS A 25 -15.19 7.30 20.57
C LYS A 25 -13.75 7.79 20.44
N CYS A 26 -12.79 6.88 20.28
CA CYS A 26 -11.39 7.22 20.07
C CYS A 26 -11.17 7.92 18.71
N LEU A 27 -11.83 7.46 17.64
CA LEU A 27 -11.70 8.03 16.30
C LEU A 27 -12.32 9.43 16.21
N LYS A 28 -13.36 9.73 16.99
CA LYS A 28 -13.91 11.08 17.11
C LYS A 28 -12.91 12.10 17.67
N SER A 29 -11.91 11.70 18.47
CA SER A 29 -10.92 12.65 18.99
C SER A 29 -10.00 13.24 17.92
N PHE A 30 -9.89 12.59 16.76
CA PHE A 30 -9.12 13.11 15.62
C PHE A 30 -9.81 14.31 14.94
N GLU A 31 -11.13 14.48 15.11
CA GLU A 31 -11.89 15.59 14.52
C GLU A 31 -11.64 16.92 15.25
N TYR A 32 -11.32 16.84 16.53
CA TYR A 32 -11.09 18.00 17.40
C TYR A 32 -9.60 18.30 17.59
N SER A 33 -8.72 17.66 16.82
CA SER A 33 -7.28 17.90 16.87
C SER A 33 -6.96 19.22 16.17
N ASN A 34 -6.46 20.20 16.92
CA ASN A 34 -6.14 21.52 16.38
C ASN A 34 -4.67 21.62 15.98
N GLU A 35 -3.82 20.81 16.62
CA GLU A 35 -2.38 20.79 16.34
C GLU A 35 -1.88 19.38 16.02
N TRP A 36 -0.70 19.30 15.41
CA TRP A 36 -0.07 18.02 15.07
C TRP A 36 0.22 17.15 16.31
N ALA A 37 0.46 17.76 17.47
CA ALA A 37 0.69 17.04 18.72
C ALA A 37 -0.57 16.32 19.24
N ASP A 38 -1.76 16.86 18.98
CA ASP A 38 -3.04 16.22 19.30
C ASP A 38 -3.25 14.95 18.48
N LEU A 39 -2.81 14.97 17.21
CA LEU A 39 -2.84 13.81 16.34
C LEU A 39 -1.94 12.69 16.87
N ILE A 40 -0.72 13.00 17.30
CA ILE A 40 0.17 12.01 17.93
C ILE A 40 -0.46 11.44 19.19
N SER A 41 -1.05 12.29 20.04
CA SER A 41 -1.72 11.85 21.26
C SER A 41 -2.91 10.93 20.96
N SER A 42 -3.69 11.25 19.92
CA SER A 42 -4.82 10.43 19.46
C SER A 42 -4.36 9.10 18.86
N LEU A 43 -3.27 9.09 18.08
CA LEU A 43 -2.64 7.88 17.54
C LEU A 43 -2.16 6.96 18.68
N VAL A 44 -1.45 7.50 19.68
CA VAL A 44 -0.97 6.71 20.83
C VAL A 44 -2.13 6.11 21.62
N ARG A 45 -3.22 6.88 21.82
CA ARG A 45 -4.44 6.37 22.48
C ARG A 45 -5.08 5.24 21.67
N LEU A 46 -5.20 5.43 20.36
CA LEU A 46 -5.76 4.44 19.45
C LEU A 46 -4.94 3.14 19.46
N MET A 47 -3.61 3.22 19.39
CA MET A 47 -2.74 2.05 19.42
C MET A 47 -2.88 1.27 20.73
N LYS A 48 -2.88 1.96 21.88
CA LYS A 48 -3.11 1.32 23.19
C LYS A 48 -4.46 0.62 23.26
N LEU A 49 -5.50 1.26 22.72
CA LEU A 49 -6.84 0.69 22.67
C LEU A 49 -6.87 -0.57 21.78
N ILE A 50 -6.28 -0.52 20.59
CA ILE A 50 -6.20 -1.69 19.70
C ILE A 50 -5.44 -2.83 20.36
N GLN A 51 -4.31 -2.55 21.04
CA GLN A 51 -3.54 -3.55 21.79
C GLN A 51 -4.33 -4.18 22.94
N GLN A 52 -5.17 -3.41 23.63
CA GLN A 52 -6.03 -3.93 24.70
C GLN A 52 -7.04 -4.98 24.20
N TYR A 53 -7.37 -4.94 22.91
CA TYR A 53 -8.36 -5.81 22.26
C TYR A 53 -7.73 -6.71 21.18
N ASP A 54 -6.42 -6.98 21.25
CA ASP A 54 -5.60 -7.72 20.27
C ASP A 54 -6.09 -9.14 19.93
N ARG A 55 -6.92 -9.74 20.78
CA ARG A 55 -7.61 -11.01 20.52
C ARG A 55 -8.52 -10.96 19.29
N TYR A 56 -9.02 -9.77 18.94
CA TYR A 56 -9.88 -9.54 17.78
C TYR A 56 -9.04 -9.07 16.60
N ASP A 57 -9.02 -9.87 15.53
CA ASP A 57 -8.37 -9.57 14.26
C ASP A 57 -9.20 -8.67 13.34
N VAL A 58 -10.50 -8.56 13.58
CA VAL A 58 -11.38 -7.64 12.84
C VAL A 58 -11.45 -6.29 13.56
N ILE A 59 -10.81 -5.27 13.00
CA ILE A 59 -10.83 -3.91 13.54
C ILE A 59 -12.17 -3.21 13.24
N PRO A 60 -12.92 -2.74 14.26
CA PRO A 60 -14.15 -1.97 14.06
C PRO A 60 -13.92 -0.66 13.32
N GLU A 61 -14.96 -0.10 12.71
CA GLU A 61 -14.94 1.22 12.07
C GLU A 61 -13.80 1.42 11.04
N LYS A 62 -13.36 0.34 10.38
CA LYS A 62 -12.19 0.31 9.49
C LYS A 62 -12.11 1.44 8.46
N ARG A 63 -13.25 1.84 7.90
CA ARG A 63 -13.32 2.95 6.93
C ARG A 63 -13.03 4.30 7.57
N LEU A 64 -13.60 4.57 8.74
CA LEU A 64 -13.34 5.80 9.48
C LEU A 64 -11.90 5.82 9.99
N LEU A 65 -11.42 4.69 10.51
CA LEU A 65 -10.02 4.50 10.89
C LEU A 65 -9.08 4.84 9.73
N GLY A 66 -9.29 4.26 8.55
CA GLY A 66 -8.50 4.55 7.35
C GLY A 66 -8.48 6.05 7.00
N LYS A 67 -9.62 6.73 7.09
CA LYS A 67 -9.69 8.20 6.88
C LYS A 67 -8.86 8.97 7.91
N ARG A 68 -8.90 8.60 9.19
CA ARG A 68 -8.11 9.27 10.24
C ARG A 68 -6.61 9.03 10.07
N LEU A 69 -6.20 7.81 9.71
CA LEU A 69 -4.80 7.52 9.41
C LEU A 69 -4.32 8.28 8.15
N ALA A 70 -5.14 8.37 7.10
CA ALA A 70 -4.83 9.16 5.92
C ALA A 70 -4.64 10.65 6.24
N GLN A 71 -5.49 11.22 7.11
CA GLN A 71 -5.33 12.58 7.61
C GLN A 71 -3.97 12.77 8.28
N CYS A 72 -3.53 11.82 9.09
CA CYS A 72 -2.22 11.88 9.75
C CYS A 72 -1.03 11.73 8.79
N LEU A 73 -1.25 11.28 7.56
CA LEU A 73 -0.24 11.20 6.49
C LEU A 73 -0.24 12.40 5.54
N HIS A 74 -1.01 13.46 5.83
CA HIS A 74 -1.05 14.65 4.99
C HIS A 74 0.35 15.30 4.86
N PRO A 75 0.80 15.72 3.65
CA PRO A 75 2.15 16.23 3.44
C PRO A 75 2.51 17.48 4.26
N ALA A 76 1.52 18.28 4.64
CA ALA A 76 1.73 19.47 5.49
C ALA A 76 2.01 19.15 6.97
N LEU A 77 1.89 17.88 7.39
CA LEU A 77 2.17 17.46 8.76
C LEU A 77 3.66 17.09 8.93
N PRO A 78 4.22 17.26 10.15
CA PRO A 78 5.62 16.97 10.38
C PRO A 78 5.92 15.47 10.34
N PRO A 79 7.16 15.06 9.99
CA PRO A 79 7.55 13.65 9.86
C PRO A 79 7.28 12.80 11.11
N GLY A 80 7.31 13.40 12.31
CA GLY A 80 6.99 12.70 13.56
C GLY A 80 5.56 12.15 13.60
N VAL A 81 4.59 12.84 13.00
CA VAL A 81 3.21 12.35 12.88
C VAL A 81 3.15 11.20 11.88
N HIS A 82 3.85 11.33 10.74
CA HIS A 82 3.92 10.27 9.73
C HIS A 82 4.52 8.99 10.33
N CYS A 83 5.68 9.07 10.99
CA CYS A 83 6.32 7.93 11.65
C CYS A 83 5.40 7.23 12.66
N LYS A 84 4.72 8.01 13.51
CA LYS A 84 3.78 7.45 14.50
C LYS A 84 2.57 6.79 13.82
N THR A 85 2.13 7.33 12.69
CA THR A 85 1.03 6.76 11.90
C THR A 85 1.45 5.42 11.28
N LEU A 86 2.66 5.32 10.75
CA LEU A 86 3.20 4.07 10.22
C LEU A 86 3.37 2.99 11.30
N GLU A 87 3.73 3.37 12.52
CA GLU A 87 3.73 2.46 13.69
C GLU A 87 2.31 1.97 14.03
N CYS A 88 1.30 2.82 13.87
CA CYS A 88 -0.10 2.43 14.03
C CYS A 88 -0.54 1.44 12.94
N PHE A 89 -0.17 1.68 11.67
CA PHE A 89 -0.41 0.73 10.57
C PHE A 89 0.25 -0.63 10.83
N ASP A 90 1.51 -0.63 11.26
CA ASP A 90 2.25 -1.85 11.61
C ASP A 90 1.52 -2.66 12.69
N LEU A 91 1.03 -2.01 13.75
CA LEU A 91 0.19 -2.67 14.76
C LEU A 91 -1.10 -3.24 14.19
N ILE A 92 -1.82 -2.46 13.39
CA ILE A 92 -3.10 -2.86 12.78
C ILE A 92 -2.90 -4.09 11.89
N PHE A 93 -1.92 -4.05 10.98
CA PHE A 93 -1.66 -5.14 10.04
C PHE A 93 -1.21 -6.42 10.75
N ARG A 94 -0.43 -6.29 11.83
CA ARG A 94 -0.05 -7.44 12.66
C ARG A 94 -1.26 -8.14 13.30
N ILE A 95 -2.22 -7.38 13.81
CA ILE A 95 -3.42 -7.91 14.46
C ILE A 95 -4.38 -8.50 13.44
N MET A 96 -4.60 -7.82 12.32
CA MET A 96 -5.47 -8.27 11.25
C MET A 96 -4.96 -9.54 10.55
N GLY A 97 -3.65 -9.65 10.38
CA GLY A 97 -3.06 -10.70 9.58
C GLY A 97 -3.35 -10.55 8.07
N PRO A 98 -2.79 -11.44 7.24
CA PRO A 98 -2.75 -11.28 5.79
C PRO A 98 -4.13 -11.39 5.12
N ASP A 99 -5.04 -12.23 5.65
CA ASP A 99 -6.35 -12.44 5.03
C ASP A 99 -7.27 -11.22 5.18
N HIS A 100 -7.36 -10.66 6.40
CA HIS A 100 -8.13 -9.44 6.62
C HIS A 100 -7.47 -8.23 5.95
N LEU A 101 -6.13 -8.14 5.96
CA LEU A 101 -5.44 -7.08 5.23
C LEU A 101 -5.73 -7.13 3.73
N ALA A 102 -5.69 -8.30 3.11
CA ALA A 102 -6.03 -8.46 1.69
C ALA A 102 -7.48 -8.01 1.40
N ALA A 103 -8.43 -8.37 2.26
CA ALA A 103 -9.83 -7.96 2.10
C ALA A 103 -10.03 -6.44 2.24
N ASP A 104 -9.24 -5.80 3.10
CA ASP A 104 -9.33 -4.37 3.39
C ASP A 104 -8.26 -3.51 2.69
N ILE A 105 -7.58 -4.08 1.70
CA ILE A 105 -6.47 -3.40 1.02
C ILE A 105 -6.91 -2.12 0.32
N SER A 106 -8.15 -2.05 -0.16
CA SER A 106 -8.72 -0.85 -0.78
C SER A 106 -8.95 0.30 0.21
N ILE A 107 -8.92 0.00 1.53
CA ILE A 107 -9.04 1.00 2.59
C ILE A 107 -7.66 1.53 2.95
N TYR A 108 -6.71 0.64 3.21
CA TYR A 108 -5.40 1.02 3.76
C TYR A 108 -4.32 1.27 2.70
N GLY A 109 -4.35 0.56 1.58
CA GLY A 109 -3.38 0.69 0.50
C GLY A 109 -3.28 2.11 -0.06
N PRO A 110 -4.39 2.74 -0.47
CA PRO A 110 -4.37 4.12 -1.00
C PRO A 110 -3.79 5.15 -0.03
N CYS A 111 -3.84 4.92 1.28
CA CYS A 111 -3.22 5.80 2.28
C CYS A 111 -1.69 5.76 2.21
N LEU A 112 -1.11 4.61 1.86
CA LEU A 112 0.33 4.35 1.92
C LEU A 112 1.01 4.52 0.56
N PHE A 113 0.35 4.17 -0.54
CA PHE A 113 0.98 4.10 -1.86
C PHE A 113 1.51 5.46 -2.32
N GLY A 114 0.81 6.56 -2.06
CA GLY A 114 1.25 7.90 -2.43
C GLY A 114 2.33 8.52 -1.53
N LEU A 115 2.76 7.83 -0.47
CA LEU A 115 3.55 8.45 0.60
C LEU A 115 5.06 8.53 0.27
N LEU A 116 5.59 7.59 -0.51
CA LEU A 116 7.04 7.43 -0.65
C LEU A 116 7.74 8.69 -1.19
N GLY A 117 7.23 9.25 -2.28
CA GLY A 117 7.78 10.45 -2.93
C GLY A 117 7.89 11.67 -2.00
N PRO A 118 6.78 12.17 -1.43
CA PRO A 118 6.77 13.38 -0.60
C PRO A 118 7.32 13.18 0.82
N SER A 119 7.57 11.95 1.26
CA SER A 119 7.97 11.67 2.65
C SER A 119 9.43 12.02 2.97
N ALA A 120 9.67 12.43 4.21
CA ALA A 120 11.00 12.69 4.74
C ALA A 120 11.85 11.40 4.82
N MET A 121 13.19 11.55 4.83
CA MET A 121 14.12 10.41 4.86
C MET A 121 13.89 9.47 6.04
N THR A 122 13.45 9.98 7.19
CA THR A 122 13.15 9.16 8.38
C THR A 122 11.88 8.32 8.25
N VAL A 123 10.96 8.69 7.36
CA VAL A 123 9.67 8.01 7.14
C VAL A 123 9.82 6.87 6.13
N LYS A 124 10.64 7.07 5.08
CA LYS A 124 10.83 6.10 3.99
C LYS A 124 11.18 4.68 4.47
N PRO A 125 12.14 4.46 5.39
CA PRO A 125 12.46 3.13 5.89
C PRO A 125 11.27 2.41 6.54
N LEU A 126 10.45 3.15 7.29
CA LEU A 126 9.26 2.60 7.94
C LEU A 126 8.21 2.19 6.91
N LEU A 127 8.03 2.99 5.85
CA LEU A 127 7.13 2.66 4.76
C LEU A 127 7.59 1.42 3.98
N PHE A 128 8.87 1.34 3.65
CA PHE A 128 9.46 0.14 3.05
C PHE A 128 9.23 -1.11 3.93
N ASN A 129 9.45 -1.00 5.25
CA ASN A 129 9.20 -2.10 6.17
C ASN A 129 7.75 -2.60 6.11
N LEU A 130 6.77 -1.70 6.01
CA LEU A 130 5.36 -2.09 5.89
C LEU A 130 5.10 -2.87 4.59
N PHE A 131 5.63 -2.38 3.46
CA PHE A 131 5.47 -3.07 2.17
C PHE A 131 6.14 -4.45 2.18
N GLU A 132 7.33 -4.57 2.76
CA GLU A 132 8.06 -5.83 2.85
C GLU A 132 7.38 -6.84 3.77
N THR A 133 6.90 -6.37 4.92
CA THR A 133 6.37 -7.25 5.98
C THR A 133 4.94 -7.68 5.70
N TYR A 134 4.12 -6.79 5.13
CA TYR A 134 2.67 -6.99 5.06
C TYR A 134 2.11 -7.07 3.64
N PHE A 135 2.72 -6.40 2.65
CA PHE A 135 2.20 -6.41 1.28
C PHE A 135 2.84 -7.48 0.40
N LEU A 136 4.16 -7.69 0.50
CA LEU A 136 4.85 -8.77 -0.23
C LEU A 136 4.24 -10.15 0.02
N PRO A 137 3.92 -10.55 1.27
CA PRO A 137 3.34 -11.87 1.53
C PRO A 137 1.91 -12.06 1.00
N LEU A 138 1.24 -11.00 0.52
CA LEU A 138 -0.12 -11.13 -0.05
C LEU A 138 -0.11 -11.80 -1.42
N GLY A 139 1.01 -11.73 -2.15
CA GLY A 139 1.15 -12.30 -3.50
C GLY A 139 0.00 -11.91 -4.42
N ASP A 140 -0.66 -12.89 -5.01
CA ASP A 140 -1.78 -12.68 -5.95
C ASP A 140 -2.97 -11.90 -5.35
N LYS A 141 -3.17 -11.92 -4.03
CA LYS A 141 -4.24 -11.15 -3.38
C LYS A 141 -4.04 -9.63 -3.52
N LEU A 142 -2.83 -9.19 -3.86
CA LEU A 142 -2.47 -7.79 -4.08
C LEU A 142 -2.89 -7.26 -5.46
N ARG A 143 -3.21 -8.13 -6.44
CA ARG A 143 -3.41 -7.75 -7.85
C ARG A 143 -4.39 -6.58 -8.03
N ASN A 144 -5.50 -6.56 -7.30
CA ASN A 144 -6.51 -5.50 -7.39
C ASN A 144 -6.03 -4.11 -6.95
N ALA A 145 -4.97 -4.05 -6.14
CA ALA A 145 -4.38 -2.81 -5.64
C ALA A 145 -2.95 -2.57 -6.17
N PHE A 146 -2.40 -3.52 -6.93
CA PHE A 146 -1.00 -3.54 -7.31
C PHE A 146 -0.59 -2.37 -8.20
N LEU A 147 -1.46 -1.94 -9.12
CA LEU A 147 -1.17 -0.81 -10.00
C LEU A 147 -0.88 0.47 -9.18
N GLY A 148 -1.68 0.73 -8.15
CA GLY A 148 -1.47 1.87 -7.25
C GLY A 148 -0.20 1.74 -6.41
N LEU A 149 0.09 0.54 -5.91
CA LEU A 149 1.34 0.28 -5.19
C LEU A 149 2.56 0.50 -6.08
N LEU A 150 2.52 -0.01 -7.32
CA LEU A 150 3.61 0.13 -8.29
C LEU A 150 3.90 1.60 -8.60
N GLN A 151 2.86 2.40 -8.85
CA GLN A 151 2.99 3.86 -9.01
C GLN A 151 3.64 4.51 -7.78
N GLY A 152 3.23 4.08 -6.60
CA GLY A 152 3.75 4.56 -5.32
C GLY A 152 5.22 4.25 -5.07
N LEU A 153 5.74 3.16 -5.63
CA LEU A 153 7.12 2.71 -5.48
C LEU A 153 8.09 3.36 -6.46
N LEU A 154 7.60 3.98 -7.55
CA LEU A 154 8.46 4.60 -8.57
C LEU A 154 9.48 5.62 -8.03
N PRO A 155 9.16 6.47 -7.03
CA PRO A 155 10.17 7.36 -6.45
C PRO A 155 11.36 6.62 -5.83
N GLY A 156 11.18 5.36 -5.43
CA GLY A 156 12.25 4.50 -4.94
C GLY A 156 13.15 3.92 -6.05
N LEU A 157 12.79 4.13 -7.32
CA LEU A 157 13.57 3.72 -8.50
C LEU A 157 14.26 4.90 -9.19
N GLU A 158 14.25 6.09 -8.57
CA GLU A 158 15.00 7.23 -9.06
C GLU A 158 16.50 7.02 -8.80
N GLU A 159 17.29 6.97 -9.87
CA GLU A 159 18.75 6.84 -9.81
C GLU A 159 19.36 7.94 -8.92
N GLY A 160 20.26 7.55 -8.02
CA GLY A 160 20.88 8.48 -7.05
C GLY A 160 20.04 8.75 -5.80
N SER A 161 18.83 8.19 -5.67
CA SER A 161 18.12 8.20 -4.40
C SER A 161 18.78 7.29 -3.36
N GLU A 162 18.77 7.70 -2.09
CA GLU A 162 19.32 6.93 -0.96
C GLU A 162 18.72 5.51 -0.87
N PHE A 163 17.47 5.35 -1.33
CA PHE A 163 16.73 4.09 -1.26
C PHE A 163 16.70 3.33 -2.58
N PHE A 164 17.49 3.74 -3.59
CA PHE A 164 17.45 3.16 -4.94
C PHE A 164 17.65 1.63 -4.95
N GLU A 165 18.67 1.13 -4.26
CA GLU A 165 18.94 -0.32 -4.20
C GLU A 165 17.79 -1.08 -3.53
N ARG A 166 17.26 -0.54 -2.43
CA ARG A 166 16.13 -1.14 -1.71
C ARG A 166 14.85 -1.13 -2.55
N GLY A 167 14.61 -0.04 -3.27
CA GLY A 167 13.49 0.10 -4.20
C GLY A 167 13.55 -0.92 -5.33
N ASN A 168 14.71 -1.08 -5.98
CA ASN A 168 14.90 -2.08 -7.03
C ASN A 168 14.66 -3.50 -6.52
N ASN A 169 15.29 -3.87 -5.39
CA ASN A 169 15.12 -5.18 -4.76
C ASN A 169 13.64 -5.46 -4.42
N MET A 170 12.93 -4.45 -3.91
CA MET A 170 11.52 -4.54 -3.61
C MET A 170 10.67 -4.80 -4.85
N ILE A 171 10.92 -4.09 -5.95
CA ILE A 171 10.19 -4.26 -7.20
C ILE A 171 10.43 -5.64 -7.81
N GLU A 172 11.67 -6.14 -7.76
CA GLU A 172 11.99 -7.51 -8.19
C GLU A 172 11.22 -8.55 -7.39
N LYS A 173 11.18 -8.41 -6.06
CA LYS A 173 10.37 -9.28 -5.19
C LYS A 173 8.89 -9.20 -5.53
N PHE A 174 8.36 -8.00 -5.78
CA PHE A 174 6.96 -7.84 -6.20
C PHE A 174 6.68 -8.54 -7.53
N CYS A 175 7.57 -8.41 -8.52
CA CYS A 175 7.47 -9.11 -9.81
C CYS A 175 7.37 -10.64 -9.62
N GLN A 176 8.17 -11.20 -8.71
CA GLN A 176 8.14 -12.63 -8.40
C GLN A 176 6.81 -13.06 -7.74
N VAL A 177 6.30 -12.30 -6.75
CA VAL A 177 5.11 -12.72 -5.98
C VAL A 177 3.77 -12.47 -6.68
N VAL A 178 3.67 -11.46 -7.55
CA VAL A 178 2.45 -11.18 -8.33
C VAL A 178 2.45 -11.83 -9.71
N GLY A 179 3.58 -12.44 -10.10
CA GLY A 179 3.79 -13.05 -11.40
C GLY A 179 4.29 -12.05 -12.45
N PRO A 180 5.36 -12.39 -13.21
CA PRO A 180 5.96 -11.48 -14.20
C PRO A 180 4.99 -10.95 -15.26
N GLU A 181 4.11 -11.79 -15.80
CA GLU A 181 3.15 -11.38 -16.83
C GLU A 181 2.25 -10.23 -16.36
N PHE A 182 1.68 -10.37 -15.15
CA PHE A 182 0.83 -9.34 -14.55
C PHE A 182 1.64 -8.11 -14.16
N PHE A 183 2.81 -8.31 -13.55
CA PHE A 183 3.73 -7.24 -13.18
C PHE A 183 4.06 -6.33 -14.36
N TYR A 184 4.54 -6.90 -15.47
CA TYR A 184 4.93 -6.13 -16.66
C TYR A 184 3.72 -5.50 -17.36
N THR A 185 2.54 -6.14 -17.29
CA THR A 185 1.28 -5.51 -17.75
C THR A 185 0.99 -4.24 -16.94
N CYS A 186 1.08 -4.29 -15.61
CA CYS A 186 0.92 -3.09 -14.77
C CYS A 186 2.01 -2.06 -15.01
N LEU A 187 3.28 -2.47 -15.16
CA LEU A 187 4.39 -1.56 -15.44
C LEU A 187 4.19 -0.81 -16.77
N TRP A 188 3.72 -1.53 -17.79
CA TRP A 188 3.31 -0.95 -19.06
C TRP A 188 2.17 0.07 -18.86
N GLN A 189 1.12 -0.28 -18.11
CA GLN A 189 0.00 0.62 -17.79
C GLN A 189 0.46 1.93 -17.14
N VAL A 190 1.40 1.86 -16.19
CA VAL A 190 1.94 3.06 -15.52
C VAL A 190 2.70 3.95 -16.50
N SER A 191 3.33 3.37 -17.53
CA SER A 191 4.10 4.11 -18.53
C SER A 191 3.24 5.02 -19.42
N PHE A 192 1.98 4.64 -19.69
CA PHE A 192 1.03 5.43 -20.50
C PHE A 192 0.23 6.45 -19.69
N ASN A 193 0.06 6.24 -18.39
CA ASN A 193 -0.73 7.12 -17.53
C ASN A 193 0.09 8.36 -17.09
N HIS A 194 0.28 9.29 -18.02
CA HIS A 194 0.50 10.75 -17.90
C HIS A 194 1.18 11.36 -16.64
N ILE A 195 2.27 10.77 -16.12
CA ILE A 195 3.25 11.50 -15.30
C ILE A 195 4.62 11.35 -15.96
N SER A 196 5.14 12.44 -16.53
CA SER A 196 6.36 12.43 -17.36
C SER A 196 7.60 11.86 -16.65
N ILE A 197 7.65 11.93 -15.31
CA ILE A 197 8.74 11.37 -14.50
C ILE A 197 8.55 9.86 -14.31
N SER A 198 7.37 9.45 -13.86
CA SER A 198 7.00 8.04 -13.71
C SER A 198 7.15 7.25 -15.01
N SER A 199 6.72 7.82 -16.13
CA SER A 199 6.85 7.24 -17.46
C SER A 199 8.32 7.03 -17.85
N LYS A 200 9.20 8.01 -17.59
CA LYS A 200 10.65 7.86 -17.84
C LYS A 200 11.29 6.77 -16.98
N ILE A 201 10.97 6.72 -15.68
CA ILE A 201 11.50 5.70 -14.76
C ILE A 201 11.06 4.30 -15.22
N CYS A 202 9.79 4.12 -15.57
CA CYS A 202 9.28 2.85 -16.08
C CYS A 202 9.98 2.43 -17.38
N LEU A 203 10.16 3.34 -18.34
CA LEU A 203 10.84 3.06 -19.61
C LEU A 203 12.32 2.71 -19.42
N LEU A 204 13.02 3.39 -18.50
CA LEU A 204 14.40 3.07 -18.15
C LEU A 204 14.51 1.69 -17.51
N TYR A 205 13.63 1.38 -16.56
CA TYR A 205 13.57 0.08 -15.90
C TYR A 205 13.24 -1.06 -16.88
N LEU A 206 12.29 -0.84 -17.79
CA LEU A 206 11.99 -1.79 -18.87
C LEU A 206 13.22 -1.99 -19.76
N ASN A 207 13.86 -0.91 -20.22
CA ASN A 207 15.04 -1.00 -21.09
C ASN A 207 16.23 -1.72 -20.41
N SER A 208 16.46 -1.51 -19.11
CA SER A 208 17.53 -2.22 -18.39
C SER A 208 17.20 -3.71 -18.24
N THR A 209 15.93 -4.03 -17.97
CA THR A 209 15.47 -5.43 -17.81
C THR A 209 15.44 -6.20 -19.13
N PHE A 210 14.97 -5.58 -20.22
CA PHE A 210 14.95 -6.20 -21.56
C PHE A 210 16.37 -6.44 -22.11
N LYS A 211 17.35 -5.61 -21.75
CA LYS A 211 18.76 -5.88 -22.08
C LYS A 211 19.33 -7.07 -21.30
N ALA A 212 18.75 -7.42 -20.15
CA ALA A 212 19.24 -8.44 -19.24
C ALA A 212 18.51 -9.80 -19.37
N SER A 213 17.33 -9.87 -20.01
CA SER A 213 16.59 -11.13 -20.19
C SER A 213 15.63 -11.12 -21.39
N PRO A 214 15.46 -12.24 -22.12
CA PRO A 214 14.49 -12.36 -23.22
C PRO A 214 13.08 -12.57 -22.65
N VAL A 215 12.47 -11.49 -22.18
CA VAL A 215 11.04 -11.44 -21.81
C VAL A 215 10.22 -11.25 -23.11
N PRO A 216 8.99 -11.81 -23.25
CA PRO A 216 8.23 -11.75 -24.51
C PRO A 216 8.15 -10.33 -25.09
N ASP A 217 8.26 -10.21 -26.41
CA ASP A 217 8.33 -8.93 -27.16
C ASP A 217 7.34 -7.89 -26.65
N ALA A 218 7.70 -6.60 -26.72
CA ALA A 218 6.84 -5.47 -26.35
C ALA A 218 5.43 -5.53 -26.95
N GLU A 219 5.27 -6.22 -28.10
CA GLU A 219 3.99 -6.53 -28.72
C GLU A 219 3.05 -7.38 -27.85
N PHE A 220 3.57 -8.35 -27.09
CA PHE A 220 2.82 -9.20 -26.18
C PHE A 220 2.16 -8.39 -25.07
N TYR A 221 2.93 -7.50 -24.41
CA TYR A 221 2.43 -6.64 -23.35
C TYR A 221 1.46 -5.58 -23.86
N THR A 222 1.74 -5.04 -25.04
CA THR A 222 0.85 -4.11 -25.74
C THR A 222 -0.49 -4.79 -26.07
N HIS A 223 -0.46 -6.01 -26.61
CA HIS A 223 -1.65 -6.79 -26.94
C HIS A 223 -2.47 -7.16 -25.70
N ASN A 224 -1.82 -7.59 -24.61
CA ASN A 224 -2.47 -7.89 -23.34
C ASN A 224 -3.05 -6.64 -22.67
N TYR A 225 -2.38 -5.48 -22.75
CA TYR A 225 -2.92 -4.20 -22.28
C TYR A 225 -4.22 -3.82 -23.00
N TYR A 226 -4.24 -3.85 -24.34
CA TYR A 226 -5.46 -3.56 -25.10
C TYR A 226 -6.58 -4.57 -24.82
N ARG A 227 -6.25 -5.87 -24.71
CA ARG A 227 -7.21 -6.93 -24.37
C ARG A 227 -7.82 -6.75 -22.98
N THR A 228 -7.01 -6.42 -21.97
CA THR A 228 -7.48 -6.22 -20.59
C THR A 228 -8.32 -4.95 -20.40
N GLN A 229 -8.13 -3.94 -21.25
CA GLN A 229 -8.92 -2.69 -21.25
C GLN A 229 -10.16 -2.75 -22.18
N GLY A 230 -10.40 -3.87 -22.87
CA GLY A 230 -11.48 -3.98 -23.86
C GLY A 230 -11.31 -3.06 -25.07
N LEU A 231 -10.11 -2.56 -25.32
CA LEU A 231 -9.80 -1.62 -26.40
C LEU A 231 -9.42 -2.39 -27.69
N PRO A 232 -9.91 -1.96 -28.87
CA PRO A 232 -9.58 -2.62 -30.13
C PRO A 232 -8.11 -2.44 -30.49
N LEU A 233 -7.46 -3.55 -30.88
CA LEU A 233 -6.05 -3.65 -31.25
C LEU A 233 -5.61 -2.76 -32.43
N HIS A 234 -6.55 -2.18 -33.17
CA HIS A 234 -6.29 -1.32 -34.33
C HIS A 234 -5.78 0.09 -33.98
N LEU A 235 -5.75 0.48 -32.70
CA LEU A 235 -5.14 1.75 -32.27
C LEU A 235 -3.60 1.77 -32.34
N LYS A 236 -2.97 0.63 -32.69
CA LYS A 236 -1.51 0.47 -32.86
C LYS A 236 -0.90 1.41 -33.92
N ASN A 237 -1.71 1.95 -34.84
CA ASN A 237 -1.21 2.64 -36.04
C ASN A 237 -1.03 4.17 -35.94
N ASN A 238 -1.27 4.80 -34.77
CA ASN A 238 -1.26 6.27 -34.67
C ASN A 238 -0.11 6.87 -33.84
N CYS A 239 0.84 6.06 -33.37
CA CYS A 239 2.05 6.54 -32.70
C CYS A 239 3.29 5.89 -33.33
N SER A 240 3.70 6.40 -34.49
CA SER A 240 5.05 6.26 -35.03
C SER A 240 5.77 7.59 -34.93
#